data_AF-A0A3A0AV91-F1
#
_entry.id   AF-A0A3A0AV91-F1
#
_cell.length_a   1.000
_cell.length_b   1.000
_cell.length_c   1.000
_cell.angle_alpha   90.00
_cell.angle_beta   90.00
_cell.angle_gamma   90.00
#
_symmetry.space_group_name_H-M   'P 1'
#
loop_
_entity.id
_entity.type
_entity.pdbx_description
1 polymer ?
#
loop_
_entity_poly.entity_id
_entity_poly.type
_entity_poly.pdbx_seq_one_letter_code
_entity_poly.pdbx_strand_id
1 'polypeptide(L)'
;MTHGHLAVRVLILRYSFLHRLRIGAWSILLLAALLLGGCLPFVNRQATLTLDLTDFLPPDWQPVGQLQTINIDDDDASEYLLLYTYDHSGGVGPVGALILDPQSEAVVTDENERLAIRPSSFLNPYPILPNYWTGSGQGFIAAPDQRDAVVVTQVAYTGAGFDATPARPDLLILRGGDTYLTFVWWRSVNEGYGVAQLYAPGGFEGVDWAAWQRAPAPILSIVSTVPLHDRNLFCRKVRHDLVEAETFDPAAYQQAIRFTETDLGLHFCHGPPAHPFYPEGVVLAYLLHPDHRLALSTPALREDSARQASISQLIGFDILDRVEEILGYPTVAVRELENASPSLERIMPVCAQVVVRPEGEQGPAEQRWLLFELDHQPPLAEPATPHRLFVRNVLSIPASPGVVGLSCRQILGL
;
A
#
# COMPACT_ATOMS: atom_id res chain seq x y z
N MET A 1 44.90 72.00 -82.41
CA MET A 1 44.68 72.10 -80.95
C MET A 1 43.26 71.64 -80.66
N THR A 2 43.12 70.54 -79.91
CA THR A 2 42.01 70.12 -79.01
C THR A 2 41.92 68.59 -78.99
N HIS A 3 42.75 67.98 -78.15
CA HIS A 3 42.53 66.64 -77.62
C HIS A 3 42.07 66.81 -76.16
N GLY A 4 41.00 66.11 -75.77
CA GLY A 4 40.70 65.90 -74.36
C GLY A 4 39.25 66.13 -73.96
N HIS A 5 38.35 65.20 -74.31
CA HIS A 5 37.08 65.01 -73.60
C HIS A 5 36.52 63.60 -73.86
N LEU A 6 37.19 62.55 -73.38
CA LEU A 6 36.56 61.21 -73.39
C LEU A 6 36.84 60.33 -72.16
N ALA A 7 37.68 60.77 -71.20
CA ALA A 7 38.07 59.93 -70.06
C ALA A 7 37.19 60.12 -68.79
N VAL A 8 36.32 61.13 -68.73
CA VAL A 8 35.62 61.49 -67.47
C VAL A 8 34.24 60.85 -67.31
N ARG A 9 33.61 60.36 -68.39
CA ARG A 9 32.24 59.80 -68.32
C ARG A 9 32.14 58.34 -67.88
N VAL A 10 33.23 57.57 -67.91
CA VAL A 10 33.20 56.14 -67.55
C VAL A 10 33.39 55.91 -66.03
N LEU A 11 33.98 56.86 -65.30
CA LEU A 11 34.25 56.68 -63.87
C LEU A 11 33.02 56.97 -62.97
N ILE A 12 32.10 57.84 -63.39
CA ILE A 12 30.95 58.25 -62.57
C ILE A 12 29.84 57.17 -62.56
N LEU A 13 29.68 56.41 -63.63
CA LEU A 13 28.66 55.35 -63.73
C LEU A 13 29.00 54.07 -62.93
N ARG A 14 30.28 53.80 -62.66
CA ARG A 14 30.68 52.66 -61.81
C ARG A 14 30.49 52.92 -60.31
N TYR A 15 30.57 54.18 -59.87
CA TYR A 15 30.43 54.52 -58.45
C TYR A 15 28.97 54.44 -57.96
N SER A 16 28.01 54.82 -58.79
CA SER A 16 26.58 54.77 -58.44
C SER A 16 25.98 53.35 -58.44
N PHE A 17 26.59 52.41 -59.18
CA PHE A 17 26.12 51.02 -59.23
C PHE A 17 26.60 50.22 -58.01
N LEU A 18 27.84 50.43 -57.56
CA LEU A 18 28.39 49.80 -56.36
C LEU A 18 27.76 50.32 -55.06
N HIS A 19 27.28 51.56 -55.03
CA HIS A 19 26.61 52.12 -53.85
C HIS A 19 25.17 51.61 -53.66
N ARG A 20 24.45 51.31 -54.76
CA ARG A 20 23.09 50.72 -54.69
C ARG A 20 23.09 49.24 -54.33
N LEU A 21 24.14 48.49 -54.73
CA LEU A 21 24.31 47.08 -54.34
C LEU A 21 24.69 46.89 -52.86
N ARG A 22 25.43 47.84 -52.26
CA ARG A 22 25.73 47.79 -50.82
C ARG A 22 24.52 48.07 -49.94
N ILE A 23 23.63 48.99 -50.31
CA ILE A 23 22.48 49.32 -49.46
C ILE A 23 21.46 48.17 -49.43
N GLY A 24 21.22 47.50 -50.56
CA GLY A 24 20.32 46.34 -50.62
C GLY A 24 20.81 45.12 -49.84
N ALA A 25 22.13 44.86 -49.83
CA ALA A 25 22.70 43.73 -49.09
C ALA A 25 22.57 43.91 -47.57
N TRP A 26 22.71 45.14 -47.06
CA TRP A 26 22.57 45.41 -45.62
C TRP A 26 21.11 45.34 -45.15
N SER A 27 20.15 45.77 -45.98
CA SER A 27 18.72 45.64 -45.66
C SER A 27 18.27 44.18 -45.60
N ILE A 28 18.78 43.32 -46.48
CA ILE A 28 18.47 41.88 -46.47
C ILE A 28 19.12 41.18 -45.27
N LEU A 29 20.36 41.55 -44.91
CA LEU A 29 21.04 41.02 -43.72
C LEU A 29 20.36 41.45 -42.41
N LEU A 30 19.85 42.69 -42.35
CA LEU A 30 19.11 43.18 -41.18
C LEU A 30 17.74 42.52 -41.05
N LEU A 31 17.06 42.27 -42.17
CA LEU A 31 15.78 41.52 -42.19
C LEU A 31 15.98 40.05 -41.83
N ALA A 32 17.07 39.42 -42.30
CA ALA A 32 17.43 38.06 -41.92
C ALA A 32 17.83 37.96 -40.44
N ALA A 33 18.54 38.96 -39.89
CA ALA A 33 18.85 39.03 -38.46
C ALA A 33 17.59 39.25 -37.60
N LEU A 34 16.61 40.03 -38.07
CA LEU A 34 15.30 40.20 -37.42
C LEU A 34 14.45 38.93 -37.48
N LEU A 35 14.46 38.20 -38.60
CA LEU A 35 13.73 36.93 -38.75
C LEU A 35 14.39 35.77 -37.98
N LEU A 36 15.72 35.77 -37.84
CA LEU A 36 16.45 34.79 -37.01
C LEU A 36 16.41 35.13 -35.51
N GLY A 37 16.19 36.41 -35.14
CA GLY A 37 15.96 36.83 -33.76
C GLY A 37 14.61 36.38 -33.18
N GLY A 38 13.67 35.97 -34.03
CA GLY A 38 12.37 35.40 -33.63
C GLY A 38 12.42 33.91 -33.22
N CYS A 39 13.56 33.24 -33.42
CA CYS A 39 13.80 31.87 -32.97
C CYS A 39 14.82 31.84 -31.82
N LEU A 40 14.71 32.77 -30.87
CA LEU A 40 15.27 32.50 -29.55
C LEU A 40 14.57 31.23 -29.02
N PRO A 41 15.30 30.23 -28.51
CA PRO A 41 14.66 29.16 -27.76
C PRO A 41 13.82 29.86 -26.71
N PHE A 42 12.53 29.51 -26.63
CA PHE A 42 11.75 29.77 -25.44
C PHE A 42 12.57 29.20 -24.29
N VAL A 43 13.35 30.06 -23.64
CA VAL A 43 13.87 29.78 -22.33
C VAL A 43 12.61 29.57 -21.54
N ASN A 44 12.38 28.31 -21.17
CA ASN A 44 11.33 27.87 -20.28
C ASN A 44 11.56 28.67 -19.00
N ARG A 45 11.02 29.89 -18.95
CA ARG A 45 10.77 30.59 -17.70
C ARG A 45 9.72 29.72 -17.08
N GLN A 46 10.15 28.75 -16.28
CA GLN A 46 9.36 28.30 -15.15
C GLN A 46 8.91 29.60 -14.48
N ALA A 47 7.67 29.99 -14.74
CA ALA A 47 7.06 31.04 -13.96
C ALA A 47 7.18 30.51 -12.54
N THR A 48 8.03 31.14 -11.74
CA THR A 48 8.09 30.83 -10.31
C THR A 48 6.74 31.24 -9.79
N LEU A 49 5.82 30.28 -9.70
CA LEU A 49 4.52 30.49 -9.11
C LEU A 49 4.82 30.78 -7.64
N THR A 50 4.83 32.05 -7.25
CA THR A 50 4.85 32.46 -5.85
C THR A 50 3.50 32.10 -5.28
N LEU A 51 3.38 30.85 -4.86
CA LEU A 51 2.21 30.31 -4.20
C LEU A 51 2.28 30.69 -2.72
N ASP A 52 1.33 31.49 -2.24
CA ASP A 52 1.16 31.71 -0.81
C ASP A 52 0.36 30.53 -0.24
N LEU A 53 1.04 29.66 0.52
CA LEU A 53 0.41 28.48 1.11
C LEU A 53 -0.64 28.85 2.18
N THR A 54 -0.63 30.07 2.70
CA THR A 54 -1.65 30.54 3.65
C THR A 54 -3.02 30.75 3.01
N ASP A 55 -3.09 30.82 1.68
CA ASP A 55 -4.36 30.91 0.94
C ASP A 55 -5.09 29.56 0.89
N PHE A 56 -4.39 28.45 1.15
CA PHE A 56 -4.91 27.09 1.00
C PHE A 56 -5.01 26.31 2.31
N LEU A 57 -4.21 26.67 3.31
CA LEU A 57 -4.19 26.00 4.61
C LEU A 57 -4.80 26.90 5.69
N PRO A 58 -5.63 26.36 6.61
CA PRO A 58 -6.01 27.05 7.83
C PRO A 58 -4.78 27.54 8.61
N PRO A 59 -4.88 28.63 9.38
CA PRO A 59 -3.73 29.22 10.10
C PRO A 59 -3.01 28.27 11.07
N ASP A 60 -3.74 27.30 11.64
CA ASP A 60 -3.23 26.32 12.58
C ASP A 60 -2.64 25.07 11.88
N TRP A 61 -2.60 25.04 10.55
CA TRP A 61 -2.01 23.94 9.79
C TRP A 61 -0.62 24.33 9.30
N GLN A 62 0.32 23.40 9.35
CA GLN A 62 1.72 23.66 9.03
C GLN A 62 2.18 22.79 7.86
N PRO A 63 2.81 23.34 6.82
CA PRO A 63 3.31 22.56 5.71
C PRO A 63 4.41 21.58 6.17
N VAL A 64 4.46 20.42 5.52
CA VAL A 64 5.47 19.38 5.72
C VAL A 64 6.28 19.22 4.44
N GLY A 65 7.58 19.51 4.53
CA GLY A 65 8.47 19.43 3.36
C GLY A 65 8.20 20.53 2.34
N GLN A 66 8.60 20.27 1.09
CA GLN A 66 8.42 21.18 -0.03
C GLN A 66 7.20 20.78 -0.86
N LEU A 67 6.64 21.73 -1.59
CA LEU A 67 5.61 21.48 -2.60
C LEU A 67 6.19 20.56 -3.68
N GLN A 68 5.50 19.47 -4.00
CA GLN A 68 5.96 18.47 -4.96
C GLN A 68 5.14 18.56 -6.25
N THR A 69 5.80 18.55 -7.40
CA THR A 69 5.09 18.47 -8.69
C THR A 69 4.66 17.03 -8.95
N ILE A 70 3.38 16.85 -9.26
CA ILE A 70 2.78 15.58 -9.67
C ILE A 70 1.99 15.79 -10.97
N ASN A 71 1.67 14.70 -11.66
CA ASN A 71 0.74 14.69 -12.79
C ASN A 71 0.15 13.28 -12.84
N ILE A 72 -1.09 13.12 -12.35
CA ILE A 72 -1.77 11.82 -12.31
C ILE A 72 -3.13 11.84 -13.03
N ASP A 73 -3.53 12.98 -13.61
CA ASP A 73 -4.71 13.08 -14.48
C ASP A 73 -4.40 12.99 -15.99
N ASP A 74 -3.11 12.86 -16.35
CA ASP A 74 -2.57 12.77 -17.71
C ASP A 74 -2.80 14.03 -18.59
N ASP A 75 -2.96 15.20 -17.97
CA ASP A 75 -3.02 16.46 -18.70
C ASP A 75 -1.63 17.08 -18.94
N ASP A 76 -1.57 18.19 -19.70
CA ASP A 76 -0.31 18.92 -19.95
C ASP A 76 0.03 19.93 -18.84
N ALA A 77 -0.84 20.06 -17.85
CA ALA A 77 -0.64 20.92 -16.71
C ALA A 77 0.14 20.21 -15.59
N SER A 78 0.72 21.00 -14.70
CA SER A 78 1.44 20.49 -13.54
C SER A 78 0.59 20.71 -12.32
N GLU A 79 0.22 19.61 -11.67
CA GLU A 79 -0.43 19.58 -10.38
C GLU A 79 0.65 19.68 -9.27
N TYR A 80 0.23 20.11 -8.08
CA TYR A 80 1.13 20.24 -6.95
C TYR A 80 0.58 19.55 -5.70
N LEU A 81 1.36 18.64 -5.13
CA LEU A 81 1.07 18.01 -3.85
C LEU A 81 1.68 18.80 -2.70
N LEU A 82 0.84 19.18 -1.74
CA LEU A 82 1.21 19.80 -0.48
C LEU A 82 0.89 18.85 0.68
N LEU A 83 1.91 18.45 1.44
CA LEU A 83 1.73 17.76 2.72
C LEU A 83 1.64 18.79 3.85
N TYR A 84 0.85 18.52 4.89
CA TYR A 84 0.71 19.40 6.04
C TYR A 84 0.42 18.61 7.32
N THR A 85 0.74 19.18 8.49
CA THR A 85 0.25 18.71 9.79
C THR A 85 -0.90 19.58 10.28
N TYR A 86 -1.88 18.98 10.93
CA TYR A 86 -3.07 19.64 11.47
C TYR A 86 -3.40 19.16 12.89
N ASP A 87 -4.34 19.80 13.60
CA ASP A 87 -4.78 19.42 14.97
C ASP A 87 -3.66 19.31 16.02
N HIS A 88 -2.70 20.24 15.97
CA HIS A 88 -1.44 20.22 16.72
C HIS A 88 -1.55 20.58 18.22
N SER A 89 -2.67 20.29 18.91
CA SER A 89 -2.99 20.77 20.27
C SER A 89 -1.92 20.44 21.35
N GLY A 90 -0.82 21.20 21.37
CA GLY A 90 0.34 21.02 22.24
C GLY A 90 1.48 20.16 21.68
N GLY A 91 1.47 19.74 20.40
CA GLY A 91 2.47 18.83 19.83
C GLY A 91 2.47 18.77 18.30
N VAL A 92 3.16 17.79 17.70
CA VAL A 92 3.05 17.51 16.27
C VAL A 92 1.73 16.78 16.03
N GLY A 93 0.94 17.24 15.06
CA GLY A 93 -0.30 16.58 14.67
C GLY A 93 -0.12 15.60 13.50
N PRO A 94 -1.16 14.85 13.13
CA PRO A 94 -1.11 13.91 12.01
C PRO A 94 -0.86 14.62 10.66
N VAL A 95 -0.38 13.88 9.67
CA VAL A 95 -0.11 14.39 8.32
C VAL A 95 -1.32 14.24 7.41
N GLY A 96 -1.74 15.33 6.78
CA GLY A 96 -2.70 15.36 5.67
C GLY A 96 -2.03 15.73 4.34
N ALA A 97 -2.81 15.71 3.26
CA ALA A 97 -2.36 16.20 1.97
C ALA A 97 -3.45 16.91 1.17
N LEU A 98 -3.00 17.80 0.30
CA LEU A 98 -3.78 18.60 -0.61
C LEU A 98 -3.14 18.52 -2.00
N ILE A 99 -3.94 18.27 -3.03
CA ILE A 99 -3.51 18.47 -4.42
C ILE A 99 -4.02 19.84 -4.88
N LEU A 100 -3.13 20.64 -5.46
CA LEU A 100 -3.43 21.93 -6.06
C LEU A 100 -3.31 21.78 -7.56
N ASP A 101 -4.42 21.94 -8.24
CA ASP A 101 -4.55 21.54 -9.63
C ASP A 101 -5.04 22.74 -10.48
N PRO A 102 -4.27 23.17 -11.48
CA PRO A 102 -4.67 24.22 -12.41
C PRO A 102 -5.71 23.69 -13.41
N GLN A 103 -6.92 23.37 -12.92
CA GLN A 103 -8.03 22.92 -13.76
C GLN A 103 -8.35 23.97 -14.83
N SER A 104 -7.88 23.71 -16.05
CA SER A 104 -8.04 24.61 -17.20
C SER A 104 -9.33 24.33 -17.97
N GLU A 105 -9.98 23.20 -17.70
CA GLU A 105 -11.20 22.77 -18.36
C GLU A 105 -12.46 23.44 -17.79
N ALA A 106 -13.41 23.75 -18.67
CA ALA A 106 -14.71 24.29 -18.26
C ALA A 106 -15.53 23.19 -17.60
N VAL A 107 -15.68 23.26 -16.27
CA VAL A 107 -16.63 22.41 -15.52
C VAL A 107 -18.03 22.61 -16.10
N VAL A 108 -18.62 21.54 -16.63
CA VAL A 108 -20.02 21.51 -17.05
C VAL A 108 -20.82 21.02 -15.86
N THR A 109 -21.56 21.92 -15.22
CA THR A 109 -22.50 21.54 -14.15
C THR A 109 -23.72 20.82 -14.74
N ASP A 110 -24.48 20.10 -13.91
CA ASP A 110 -25.72 19.40 -14.29
C ASP A 110 -26.76 20.32 -14.98
N GLU A 111 -26.60 21.65 -14.88
CA GLU A 111 -27.43 22.66 -15.52
C GLU A 111 -26.94 23.08 -16.92
N ASN A 112 -25.95 22.39 -17.50
CA ASN A 112 -25.32 22.74 -18.79
C ASN A 112 -24.67 24.15 -18.83
N GLU A 113 -24.47 24.80 -17.68
CA GLU A 113 -23.67 26.01 -17.61
C GLU A 113 -22.18 25.64 -17.67
N ARG A 114 -21.54 25.94 -18.79
CA ARG A 114 -20.08 25.94 -18.88
C ARG A 114 -19.58 27.05 -17.96
N LEU A 115 -19.03 26.70 -16.80
CA LEU A 115 -18.28 27.66 -16.01
C LEU A 115 -17.14 28.18 -16.88
N ALA A 116 -17.01 29.51 -16.98
CA ALA A 116 -16.05 30.17 -17.86
C ALA A 116 -14.64 29.59 -17.67
N ILE A 117 -13.89 29.47 -18.78
CA ILE A 117 -12.47 29.08 -18.81
C ILE A 117 -11.76 29.83 -17.69
N ARG A 118 -11.34 29.12 -16.65
CA ARG A 118 -10.58 29.72 -15.56
C ARG A 118 -9.16 29.98 -16.06
N PRO A 119 -8.53 31.10 -15.70
CA PRO A 119 -7.13 31.32 -16.04
C PRO A 119 -6.30 30.15 -15.49
N SER A 120 -5.38 29.60 -16.27
CA SER A 120 -4.49 28.49 -15.87
C SER A 120 -3.60 28.79 -14.64
N SER A 121 -3.62 30.02 -14.14
CA SER A 121 -2.97 30.45 -12.91
C SER A 121 -3.81 30.22 -11.64
N PHE A 122 -5.07 29.81 -11.77
CA PHE A 122 -5.94 29.52 -10.62
C PHE A 122 -5.85 28.04 -10.25
N LEU A 123 -5.30 27.74 -9.06
CA LEU A 123 -5.20 26.38 -8.55
C LEU A 123 -6.44 26.02 -7.74
N ASN A 124 -7.10 24.93 -8.14
CA ASN A 124 -8.19 24.34 -7.37
C ASN A 124 -7.61 23.42 -6.27
N PRO A 125 -7.98 23.63 -5.00
CA PRO A 125 -7.56 22.76 -3.91
C PRO A 125 -8.44 21.51 -3.82
N TYR A 126 -7.82 20.33 -3.87
CA TYR A 126 -8.43 19.02 -3.67
C TYR A 126 -7.86 18.35 -2.41
N PRO A 127 -8.56 18.44 -1.26
CA PRO A 127 -8.11 17.80 -0.03
C PRO A 127 -8.17 16.28 -0.16
N ILE A 128 -7.04 15.62 0.09
CA ILE A 128 -6.91 14.15 0.04
C ILE A 128 -7.33 13.56 1.38
N LEU A 129 -6.69 14.01 2.47
CA LEU A 129 -6.97 13.64 3.87
C LEU A 129 -6.55 14.79 4.81
N PRO A 130 -7.27 15.06 5.93
CA PRO A 130 -8.54 14.46 6.33
C PRO A 130 -9.63 14.77 5.33
N ASN A 131 -10.46 13.77 5.07
CA ASN A 131 -11.54 13.86 4.13
C ASN A 131 -12.85 13.46 4.81
N TYR A 132 -13.87 14.30 4.64
CA TYR A 132 -15.18 14.12 5.26
C TYR A 132 -16.08 13.13 4.48
N TRP A 133 -15.65 12.69 3.29
CA TRP A 133 -16.39 11.70 2.50
C TRP A 133 -16.36 10.32 3.17
N THR A 134 -17.53 9.71 3.29
CA THR A 134 -17.70 8.36 3.84
C THR A 134 -16.89 7.35 3.03
N GLY A 135 -16.01 6.59 3.70
CA GLY A 135 -15.14 5.58 3.06
C GLY A 135 -13.69 6.02 2.79
N SER A 136 -13.32 7.27 3.08
CA SER A 136 -11.97 7.80 2.77
C SER A 136 -10.82 7.27 3.63
N GLY A 137 -11.07 6.39 4.61
CA GLY A 137 -10.05 5.84 5.51
C GLY A 137 -9.97 6.55 6.88
N GLN A 138 -8.83 6.44 7.56
CA GLN A 138 -8.62 6.92 8.95
C GLN A 138 -8.42 8.43 9.09
N GLY A 139 -8.59 9.19 8.02
CA GLY A 139 -8.57 10.65 8.06
C GLY A 139 -7.16 11.28 8.05
N PHE A 140 -6.07 10.53 7.94
CA PHE A 140 -4.72 11.09 7.80
C PHE A 140 -3.77 10.13 7.09
N ILE A 141 -2.69 10.64 6.50
CA ILE A 141 -1.68 9.87 5.76
C ILE A 141 -0.66 9.22 6.69
N ALA A 142 -0.25 9.91 7.75
CA ALA A 142 0.70 9.38 8.72
C ALA A 142 0.40 9.89 10.13
N ALA A 143 0.67 9.05 11.13
CA ALA A 143 0.60 9.45 12.52
C ALA A 143 1.68 10.50 12.85
N PRO A 144 1.51 11.30 13.92
CA PRO A 144 2.45 12.37 14.27
C PRO A 144 3.93 11.95 14.36
N ASP A 145 4.20 10.77 14.90
CA ASP A 145 5.54 10.20 15.08
C ASP A 145 6.15 9.66 13.77
N GLN A 146 5.34 9.53 12.71
CA GLN A 146 5.74 9.07 11.38
C GLN A 146 5.80 10.20 10.35
N ARG A 147 5.68 11.46 10.77
CA ARG A 147 5.67 12.65 9.89
C ARG A 147 6.82 12.65 8.88
N ASP A 148 8.04 12.39 9.34
CA ASP A 148 9.24 12.47 8.51
C ASP A 148 9.48 11.19 7.69
N ALA A 149 8.63 10.17 7.87
CA ALA A 149 8.68 8.89 7.16
C ALA A 149 7.67 8.83 6.00
N VAL A 150 7.03 9.95 5.65
CA VAL A 150 6.10 10.01 4.51
C VAL A 150 6.88 9.93 3.19
N VAL A 151 6.56 8.91 2.38
CA VAL A 151 7.11 8.73 1.04
C VAL A 151 6.00 8.92 0.01
N VAL A 152 6.26 9.74 -0.99
CA VAL A 152 5.35 10.04 -2.09
C VAL A 152 5.88 9.37 -3.36
N THR A 153 5.05 8.61 -4.06
CA THR A 153 5.47 7.91 -5.29
C THR A 153 4.37 7.92 -6.33
N GLN A 154 4.71 8.36 -7.55
CA GLN A 154 3.83 8.30 -8.72
C GLN A 154 4.05 6.98 -9.45
N VAL A 155 2.96 6.32 -9.84
CA VAL A 155 2.94 4.97 -10.41
C VAL A 155 2.01 4.96 -11.62
N ALA A 156 2.39 4.24 -12.67
CA ALA A 156 1.51 3.97 -13.82
C ALA A 156 0.70 2.70 -13.55
N TYR A 157 -0.62 2.83 -13.56
CA TYR A 157 -1.65 1.84 -13.29
C TYR A 157 -2.39 1.46 -14.58
N THR A 158 -2.86 2.41 -15.39
CA THR A 158 -3.41 2.13 -16.72
C THR A 158 -2.30 1.62 -17.64
N GLY A 159 -2.48 0.40 -18.16
CA GLY A 159 -1.41 -0.39 -18.77
C GLY A 159 -1.01 -1.63 -17.97
N ALA A 160 -1.61 -1.86 -16.79
CA ALA A 160 -1.43 -3.07 -15.98
C ALA A 160 -2.07 -4.36 -16.56
N GLY A 161 -2.39 -4.40 -17.85
CA GLY A 161 -2.55 -5.66 -18.56
C GLY A 161 -1.21 -6.10 -19.12
N PHE A 162 -0.47 -6.95 -18.38
CA PHE A 162 0.72 -7.80 -18.69
C PHE A 162 1.77 -7.41 -19.79
N ASP A 163 1.67 -6.28 -20.46
CA ASP A 163 2.59 -5.73 -21.46
C ASP A 163 2.61 -4.20 -21.31
N ALA A 164 3.33 -3.70 -20.30
CA ALA A 164 3.48 -2.28 -20.07
C ALA A 164 4.64 -1.70 -20.93
N THR A 165 4.31 -0.91 -21.94
CA THR A 165 5.11 0.32 -22.19
C THR A 165 4.82 1.31 -21.07
N PRO A 166 5.79 2.15 -20.66
CA PRO A 166 5.55 3.14 -19.61
C PRO A 166 4.55 4.19 -20.11
N ALA A 167 3.27 3.96 -19.82
CA ALA A 167 2.26 5.01 -19.79
C ALA A 167 2.61 5.97 -18.64
N ARG A 168 2.18 7.22 -18.76
CA ARG A 168 2.39 8.24 -17.72
C ARG A 168 1.76 7.79 -16.40
N PRO A 169 2.29 8.25 -15.25
CA PRO A 169 1.70 7.90 -13.96
C PRO A 169 0.26 8.43 -13.86
N ASP A 170 -0.62 7.63 -13.29
CA ASP A 170 -2.05 7.91 -13.07
C ASP A 170 -2.51 7.48 -11.66
N LEU A 171 -1.56 7.05 -10.83
CA LEU A 171 -1.75 6.67 -9.44
C LEU A 171 -0.66 7.29 -8.56
N LEU A 172 -1.08 7.93 -7.48
CA LEU A 172 -0.19 8.43 -6.43
C LEU A 172 -0.32 7.54 -5.20
N ILE A 173 0.81 7.01 -4.74
CA ILE A 173 0.90 6.19 -3.52
C ILE A 173 1.68 6.99 -2.47
N LEU A 174 1.00 7.25 -1.35
CA LEU A 174 1.53 7.95 -0.18
C LEU A 174 1.70 6.93 0.94
N ARG A 175 2.95 6.65 1.31
CA ARG A 175 3.29 5.73 2.40
C ARG A 175 3.59 6.53 3.65
N GLY A 176 2.75 6.41 4.67
CA GLY A 176 2.95 7.00 5.99
C GLY A 176 3.68 6.03 6.92
N GLY A 177 5.02 6.07 6.89
CA GLY A 177 5.84 5.12 7.65
C GLY A 177 5.58 3.69 7.21
N ASP A 178 5.45 2.76 8.17
CA ASP A 178 5.20 1.35 7.86
C ASP A 178 3.74 0.94 7.98
N THR A 179 2.87 1.85 8.43
CA THR A 179 1.53 1.50 8.92
C THR A 179 0.38 2.05 8.07
N TYR A 180 0.65 3.03 7.19
CA TYR A 180 -0.38 3.63 6.33
C TYR A 180 0.04 3.59 4.86
N LEU A 181 -0.89 3.17 4.00
CA LEU A 181 -0.79 3.31 2.55
C LEU A 181 -2.04 4.01 2.03
N THR A 182 -1.86 5.17 1.42
CA THR A 182 -2.93 5.94 0.79
C THR A 182 -2.71 5.94 -0.73
N PHE A 183 -3.74 5.54 -1.46
CA PHE A 183 -3.80 5.47 -2.92
C PHE A 183 -4.68 6.60 -3.41
N VAL A 184 -4.19 7.40 -4.34
CA VAL A 184 -4.90 8.56 -4.90
C VAL A 184 -4.88 8.47 -6.41
N TRP A 185 -6.04 8.61 -7.04
CA TRP A 185 -6.19 8.56 -8.50
C TRP A 185 -7.13 9.66 -8.97
N TRP A 186 -7.02 10.07 -10.23
CA TRP A 186 -7.95 11.02 -10.83
C TRP A 186 -9.30 10.35 -11.14
N ARG A 187 -10.43 10.95 -10.73
CA ARG A 187 -11.76 10.40 -11.05
C ARG A 187 -12.36 11.07 -12.27
N SER A 188 -12.49 12.40 -12.21
CA SER A 188 -13.01 13.24 -13.29
C SER A 188 -12.90 14.71 -12.90
N VAL A 189 -13.07 15.61 -13.85
CA VAL A 189 -13.15 17.07 -13.63
C VAL A 189 -14.22 17.45 -12.59
N ASN A 190 -15.33 16.70 -12.53
CA ASN A 190 -16.45 16.99 -11.63
C ASN A 190 -16.23 16.47 -10.21
N GLU A 191 -15.49 15.37 -10.05
CA GLU A 191 -15.30 14.70 -8.76
C GLU A 191 -13.91 14.88 -8.16
N GLY A 192 -12.95 15.35 -8.95
CA GLY A 192 -11.55 15.50 -8.57
C GLY A 192 -10.87 14.16 -8.36
N TYR A 193 -10.16 14.04 -7.23
CA TYR A 193 -9.33 12.89 -6.89
C TYR A 193 -10.06 11.91 -5.96
N GLY A 194 -9.93 10.62 -6.25
CA GLY A 194 -10.35 9.52 -5.40
C GLY A 194 -9.27 9.11 -4.41
N VAL A 195 -9.67 8.58 -3.26
CA VAL A 195 -8.75 8.12 -2.20
C VAL A 195 -9.19 6.77 -1.67
N ALA A 196 -8.23 5.86 -1.53
CA ALA A 196 -8.37 4.61 -0.79
C ALA A 196 -7.20 4.48 0.19
N GLN A 197 -7.44 3.89 1.36
CA GLN A 197 -6.40 3.77 2.36
C GLN A 197 -6.41 2.40 3.02
N LEU A 198 -5.21 1.85 3.21
CA LEU A 198 -4.96 0.66 4.03
C LEU A 198 -4.24 1.08 5.30
N TYR A 199 -4.60 0.43 6.42
CA TYR A 199 -3.96 0.62 7.73
C TYR A 199 -3.50 -0.72 8.28
N ALA A 200 -2.25 -0.77 8.73
CA ALA A 200 -1.60 -1.94 9.28
C ALA A 200 -0.71 -1.57 10.47
N PRO A 201 -1.22 -1.58 11.72
CA PRO A 201 -0.45 -1.16 12.90
C PRO A 201 0.82 -2.00 13.14
N GLY A 202 0.83 -3.25 12.67
CA GLY A 202 1.99 -4.14 12.72
C GLY A 202 2.85 -4.10 11.45
N GLY A 203 2.56 -3.21 10.52
CA GLY A 203 3.26 -3.06 9.26
C GLY A 203 2.66 -3.85 8.11
N PHE A 204 3.15 -3.56 6.90
CA PHE A 204 2.80 -4.28 5.68
C PHE A 204 3.87 -5.27 5.25
N GLU A 205 3.45 -6.43 4.75
CA GLU A 205 4.29 -7.48 4.18
C GLU A 205 3.91 -7.76 2.71
N GLY A 206 4.80 -8.45 1.99
CA GLY A 206 4.58 -8.82 0.57
C GLY A 206 5.16 -7.83 -0.44
N VAL A 207 5.69 -6.69 0.02
CA VAL A 207 6.39 -5.72 -0.81
C VAL A 207 7.81 -5.51 -0.28
N ASP A 208 8.82 -5.75 -1.11
CA ASP A 208 10.18 -5.27 -0.83
C ASP A 208 10.22 -3.76 -1.11
N TRP A 209 10.04 -2.96 -0.07
CA TRP A 209 9.98 -1.51 -0.19
C TRP A 209 11.25 -0.88 -0.79
N ALA A 210 12.42 -1.46 -0.57
CA ALA A 210 13.68 -0.93 -1.10
C ALA A 210 13.85 -1.26 -2.59
N ALA A 211 13.36 -2.41 -3.04
CA ALA A 211 13.26 -2.73 -4.46
C ALA A 211 12.17 -1.90 -5.15
N TRP A 212 10.99 -1.82 -4.54
CA TRP A 212 9.84 -1.10 -5.07
C TRP A 212 10.12 0.40 -5.24
N GLN A 213 10.80 1.06 -4.30
CA GLN A 213 11.19 2.46 -4.46
C GLN A 213 12.14 2.72 -5.65
N ARG A 214 12.92 1.73 -6.07
CA ARG A 214 13.82 1.84 -7.24
C ARG A 214 13.11 1.61 -8.56
N ALA A 215 12.02 0.85 -8.55
CA ALA A 215 11.20 0.57 -9.71
C ALA A 215 9.72 0.50 -9.28
N PRO A 216 9.07 1.66 -9.06
CA PRO A 216 7.69 1.70 -8.59
C PRO A 216 6.75 1.04 -9.58
N ALA A 217 5.86 0.20 -9.07
CA ALA A 217 4.83 -0.49 -9.83
C ALA A 217 3.53 -0.55 -9.01
N PRO A 218 2.37 -0.79 -9.64
CA PRO A 218 1.12 -0.96 -8.90
C PRO A 218 1.22 -2.03 -7.82
N ILE A 219 0.64 -1.75 -6.64
CA ILE A 219 0.54 -2.72 -5.56
C ILE A 219 -0.73 -3.56 -5.81
N LEU A 220 -0.53 -4.73 -6.41
CA LEU A 220 -1.63 -5.65 -6.74
C LEU A 220 -2.06 -6.51 -5.56
N SER A 221 -1.15 -6.81 -4.64
CA SER A 221 -1.44 -7.58 -3.44
C SER A 221 -0.50 -7.17 -2.32
N ILE A 222 -1.02 -7.02 -1.10
CA ILE A 222 -0.22 -6.69 0.08
C ILE A 222 -0.86 -7.27 1.33
N VAL A 223 -0.06 -7.63 2.33
CA VAL A 223 -0.57 -8.19 3.59
C VAL A 223 -0.44 -7.15 4.69
N SER A 224 -1.55 -6.81 5.35
CA SER A 224 -1.53 -6.02 6.58
C SER A 224 -1.39 -6.92 7.80
N THR A 225 -0.59 -6.46 8.76
CA THR A 225 -0.40 -7.13 10.05
C THR A 225 -1.04 -6.31 11.16
N VAL A 226 -1.87 -6.95 11.98
CA VAL A 226 -2.58 -6.32 13.11
C VAL A 226 -2.18 -7.05 14.40
N PRO A 227 -1.34 -6.45 15.27
CA PRO A 227 -0.99 -7.03 16.55
C PRO A 227 -2.23 -7.18 17.45
N LEU A 228 -2.37 -8.33 18.11
CA LEU A 228 -3.46 -8.58 19.05
C LEU A 228 -3.11 -8.15 20.49
N HIS A 229 -1.87 -7.67 20.71
CA HIS A 229 -1.33 -7.23 22.00
C HIS A 229 -1.56 -8.23 23.15
N ASP A 230 -1.53 -9.53 22.82
CA ASP A 230 -1.67 -10.60 23.80
C ASP A 230 -0.32 -11.02 24.39
N ARG A 231 -0.34 -11.99 25.30
CA ARG A 231 0.87 -12.52 25.96
C ARG A 231 1.79 -13.30 25.02
N ASN A 232 1.33 -13.69 23.84
CA ASN A 232 2.09 -14.47 22.86
C ASN A 232 2.67 -13.61 21.74
N LEU A 233 2.30 -12.32 21.71
CA LEU A 233 2.61 -11.41 20.62
C LEU A 233 2.08 -11.99 19.29
N PHE A 234 0.83 -12.46 19.30
CA PHE A 234 0.14 -12.84 18.08
C PHE A 234 -0.29 -11.61 17.27
N CYS A 235 -0.37 -11.79 15.95
CA CYS A 235 -1.02 -10.88 15.03
C CYS A 235 -2.07 -11.61 14.21
N ARG A 236 -3.04 -10.84 13.73
CA ARG A 236 -3.88 -11.23 12.60
C ARG A 236 -3.28 -10.68 11.31
N LYS A 237 -3.26 -11.50 10.26
CA LYS A 237 -2.82 -11.08 8.93
C LYS A 237 -4.01 -11.02 7.98
N VAL A 238 -4.10 -9.96 7.19
CA VAL A 238 -5.13 -9.79 6.15
C VAL A 238 -4.45 -9.48 4.84
N ARG A 239 -4.68 -10.29 3.81
CA ARG A 239 -4.23 -9.99 2.45
C ARG A 239 -5.24 -9.09 1.78
N HIS A 240 -4.75 -8.02 1.17
CA HIS A 240 -5.50 -7.06 0.37
C HIS A 240 -5.12 -7.32 -1.08
N ASP A 241 -6.04 -7.86 -1.85
CA ASP A 241 -5.86 -8.08 -3.29
C ASP A 241 -6.59 -6.98 -4.04
N LEU A 242 -5.90 -6.29 -4.96
CA LEU A 242 -6.50 -5.23 -5.76
C LEU A 242 -7.57 -5.85 -6.66
N VAL A 243 -8.77 -5.28 -6.62
CA VAL A 243 -9.89 -5.77 -7.43
C VAL A 243 -9.64 -5.39 -8.88
N GLU A 244 -9.54 -6.40 -9.75
CA GLU A 244 -9.45 -6.17 -11.19
C GLU A 244 -10.67 -5.41 -11.69
N ALA A 245 -10.42 -4.55 -12.66
CA ALA A 245 -11.45 -3.72 -13.22
C ALA A 245 -12.51 -4.56 -13.96
N GLU A 246 -13.73 -4.62 -13.43
CA GLU A 246 -14.85 -5.22 -14.15
C GLU A 246 -15.16 -4.34 -15.36
N THR A 247 -14.60 -4.70 -16.52
CA THR A 247 -14.75 -4.03 -17.82
C THR A 247 -14.31 -2.55 -17.89
N PHE A 248 -13.27 -2.30 -18.68
CA PHE A 248 -12.90 -0.97 -19.14
C PHE A 248 -13.97 -0.47 -20.12
N ASP A 249 -14.91 0.35 -19.66
CA ASP A 249 -15.68 1.21 -20.56
C ASP A 249 -14.86 2.49 -20.77
N PRO A 250 -14.28 2.73 -21.96
CA PRO A 250 -13.51 3.94 -22.24
C PRO A 250 -14.31 5.24 -22.09
N ALA A 251 -15.64 5.18 -22.00
CA ALA A 251 -16.51 6.31 -21.72
C ALA A 251 -16.94 6.42 -20.25
N ALA A 252 -16.69 5.39 -19.42
CA ALA A 252 -17.02 5.41 -18.01
C ALA A 252 -15.74 5.51 -17.17
N TYR A 253 -15.66 6.58 -16.37
CA TYR A 253 -15.06 6.62 -15.05
C TYR A 253 -13.79 5.78 -14.81
N GLN A 254 -12.65 6.43 -14.53
CA GLN A 254 -11.49 5.73 -13.96
C GLN A 254 -11.95 4.94 -12.72
N GLN A 255 -11.70 3.63 -12.75
CA GLN A 255 -12.25 2.73 -11.76
C GLN A 255 -11.67 3.03 -10.38
N ALA A 256 -12.54 3.01 -9.36
CA ALA A 256 -12.10 3.24 -8.00
C ALA A 256 -11.10 2.17 -7.57
N ILE A 257 -9.95 2.59 -7.03
CA ILE A 257 -9.01 1.66 -6.39
C ILE A 257 -9.69 1.03 -5.19
N ARG A 258 -9.84 -0.30 -5.22
CA ARG A 258 -10.50 -1.09 -4.18
C ARG A 258 -9.74 -2.37 -3.95
N PHE A 259 -9.67 -2.79 -2.69
CA PHE A 259 -9.06 -4.04 -2.30
C PHE A 259 -10.13 -4.99 -1.77
N THR A 260 -10.03 -6.27 -2.13
CA THR A 260 -10.73 -7.35 -1.43
C THR A 260 -9.84 -7.87 -0.32
N GLU A 261 -10.45 -8.12 0.84
CA GLU A 261 -9.75 -8.59 2.01
C GLU A 261 -9.89 -10.11 2.14
N THR A 262 -8.76 -10.79 2.30
CA THR A 262 -8.69 -12.20 2.66
C THR A 262 -8.00 -12.33 4.01
N ASP A 263 -8.75 -12.69 5.04
CA ASP A 263 -8.20 -12.98 6.36
C ASP A 263 -7.33 -14.26 6.31
N LEU A 264 -6.05 -14.11 6.63
CA LEU A 264 -5.03 -15.17 6.68
C LEU A 264 -4.87 -15.77 8.09
N GLY A 265 -5.67 -15.32 9.07
CA GLY A 265 -5.72 -15.85 10.43
C GLY A 265 -4.61 -15.38 11.36
N LEU A 266 -4.36 -16.19 12.39
CA LEU A 266 -3.40 -15.94 13.45
C LEU A 266 -1.98 -16.34 13.07
N HIS A 267 -1.04 -15.45 13.37
CA HIS A 267 0.40 -15.62 13.16
C HIS A 267 1.18 -15.06 14.34
N PHE A 268 2.48 -15.38 14.43
CA PHE A 268 3.39 -14.68 15.33
C PHE A 268 3.87 -13.37 14.70
N CYS A 269 3.75 -12.24 15.41
CA CYS A 269 4.21 -10.93 14.90
C CYS A 269 5.67 -10.92 14.46
N HIS A 270 6.53 -11.66 15.16
CA HIS A 270 7.99 -11.65 14.97
C HIS A 270 8.53 -13.04 14.60
N GLY A 271 7.66 -13.88 14.03
CA GLY A 271 7.97 -15.30 13.80
C GLY A 271 7.84 -16.15 15.08
N PRO A 272 7.75 -17.48 14.91
CA PRO A 272 7.58 -18.39 16.04
C PRO A 272 8.82 -18.35 16.95
N PRO A 273 8.66 -18.19 18.28
CA PRO A 273 9.78 -18.28 19.20
C PRO A 273 10.35 -19.71 19.19
N ALA A 274 11.65 -19.84 19.43
CA ALA A 274 12.31 -21.17 19.47
C ALA A 274 11.70 -22.10 20.53
N HIS A 275 11.23 -21.53 21.64
CA HIS A 275 10.59 -22.24 22.73
C HIS A 275 9.34 -21.46 23.18
N PRO A 276 8.18 -21.66 22.51
CA PRO A 276 6.94 -21.02 22.94
C PRO A 276 6.57 -21.49 24.35
N PHE A 277 6.35 -20.54 25.25
CA PHE A 277 6.09 -20.84 26.66
C PHE A 277 4.61 -21.09 26.95
N TYR A 278 3.72 -20.35 26.30
CA TYR A 278 2.30 -20.44 26.54
C TYR A 278 1.64 -21.54 25.70
N PRO A 279 0.60 -22.22 26.23
CA PRO A 279 -0.08 -23.32 25.54
C PRO A 279 -0.53 -22.97 24.11
N GLU A 280 -1.16 -21.81 23.94
CA GLU A 280 -1.63 -21.36 22.64
C GLU A 280 -0.49 -21.04 21.65
N GLY A 281 0.65 -20.54 22.15
CA GLY A 281 1.86 -20.34 21.34
C GLY A 281 2.45 -21.66 20.88
N VAL A 282 2.44 -22.69 21.73
CA VAL A 282 2.92 -24.03 21.37
C VAL A 282 2.04 -24.64 20.28
N VAL A 283 0.71 -24.51 20.42
CA VAL A 283 -0.24 -24.99 19.42
C VAL A 283 -0.08 -24.24 18.09
N LEU A 284 0.00 -22.91 18.12
CA LEU A 284 0.19 -22.14 16.89
C LEU A 284 1.53 -22.48 16.20
N ALA A 285 2.61 -22.61 16.97
CA ALA A 285 3.91 -23.01 16.44
C ALA A 285 3.85 -24.42 15.82
N TYR A 286 3.16 -25.35 16.46
CA TYR A 286 2.92 -26.69 15.93
C TYR A 286 2.14 -26.63 14.61
N LEU A 287 1.01 -25.91 14.57
CA LEU A 287 0.16 -25.75 13.38
C LEU A 287 0.91 -25.09 12.21
N LEU A 288 1.74 -24.09 12.50
CA LEU A 288 2.47 -23.35 11.48
C LEU A 288 3.77 -24.03 11.02
N HIS A 289 4.25 -25.07 11.71
CA HIS A 289 5.48 -25.78 11.33
C HIS A 289 5.29 -26.56 10.01
N PRO A 290 6.20 -26.44 9.03
CA PRO A 290 6.07 -27.09 7.72
C PRO A 290 5.77 -28.60 7.79
N ASP A 291 6.47 -29.31 8.68
CA ASP A 291 6.34 -30.75 8.84
C ASP A 291 4.99 -31.19 9.45
N HIS A 292 4.28 -30.29 10.12
CA HIS A 292 3.01 -30.57 10.80
C HIS A 292 1.80 -30.09 10.00
N ARG A 293 1.98 -29.07 9.13
CA ARG A 293 0.96 -28.66 8.15
C ARG A 293 0.49 -29.84 7.29
N LEU A 294 1.41 -30.75 6.96
CA LEU A 294 1.19 -31.97 6.16
C LEU A 294 0.59 -33.16 6.92
N ALA A 295 0.45 -33.09 8.25
CA ALA A 295 -0.04 -34.18 9.07
C ALA A 295 -1.54 -34.05 9.39
N LEU A 296 -2.01 -32.81 9.56
CA LEU A 296 -3.43 -32.47 9.82
C LEU A 296 -4.34 -32.63 8.60
N SER A 297 -3.71 -32.94 7.48
CA SER A 297 -4.29 -32.95 6.15
C SER A 297 -4.71 -34.32 5.65
N THR A 298 -4.42 -35.37 6.43
CA THR A 298 -4.75 -36.72 6.03
C THR A 298 -6.14 -37.11 6.53
N PRO A 299 -6.92 -37.88 5.74
CA PRO A 299 -8.14 -38.55 6.19
C PRO A 299 -7.96 -39.48 7.40
N ALA A 300 -6.73 -39.65 7.90
CA ALA A 300 -6.37 -40.51 9.03
C ALA A 300 -6.89 -39.99 10.39
N LEU A 301 -7.28 -38.72 10.49
CA LEU A 301 -7.92 -38.17 11.70
C LEU A 301 -9.40 -38.54 11.84
N ARG A 302 -10.01 -39.23 10.85
CA ARG A 302 -11.45 -39.44 10.83
C ARG A 302 -12.00 -40.59 11.67
N GLU A 303 -11.25 -41.61 12.10
CA GLU A 303 -11.98 -42.82 12.55
C GLU A 303 -11.33 -43.86 13.47
N ASP A 304 -10.17 -43.66 14.10
CA ASP A 304 -9.57 -44.80 14.83
C ASP A 304 -8.88 -44.44 16.15
N SER A 305 -9.59 -44.69 17.26
CA SER A 305 -9.07 -44.63 18.64
C SER A 305 -7.96 -45.67 18.91
N ALA A 306 -7.72 -46.63 18.02
CA ALA A 306 -6.56 -47.53 18.10
C ALA A 306 -5.29 -46.97 17.41
N ARG A 307 -5.38 -45.86 16.65
CA ARG A 307 -4.27 -45.32 15.83
C ARG A 307 -3.41 -44.24 16.49
N GLN A 308 -3.73 -43.81 17.71
CA GLN A 308 -2.92 -42.84 18.46
C GLN A 308 -1.47 -43.29 18.72
N ALA A 309 -1.18 -44.60 18.66
CA ALA A 309 0.18 -45.14 18.78
C ALA A 309 0.95 -45.21 17.45
N SER A 310 0.33 -44.87 16.31
CA SER A 310 0.89 -45.10 14.96
C SER A 310 1.17 -43.84 14.15
N ILE A 311 1.05 -42.64 14.74
CA ILE A 311 1.39 -41.37 14.09
C ILE A 311 2.93 -41.26 14.02
N SER A 312 3.53 -42.02 13.12
CA SER A 312 4.94 -41.92 12.75
C SER A 312 5.19 -42.14 11.26
N GLN A 313 4.20 -42.52 10.45
CA GLN A 313 4.45 -42.72 9.02
C GLN A 313 3.22 -42.39 8.14
N LEU A 314 3.50 -41.57 7.12
CA LEU A 314 2.91 -41.53 5.77
C LEU A 314 1.67 -40.65 5.46
N ILE A 315 1.99 -39.48 4.86
CA ILE A 315 1.55 -38.89 3.57
C ILE A 315 0.07 -38.94 3.14
N GLY A 316 -0.47 -37.74 2.89
CA GLY A 316 -1.63 -37.40 2.03
C GLY A 316 -2.06 -35.92 2.22
N PHE A 317 -2.29 -35.18 1.13
CA PHE A 317 -2.34 -33.70 1.12
C PHE A 317 -3.75 -33.08 1.22
N ASP A 318 -3.83 -32.07 2.07
CA ASP A 318 -4.81 -30.99 2.29
C ASP A 318 -3.98 -29.87 2.93
N ILE A 319 -4.24 -28.60 2.64
CA ILE A 319 -3.38 -27.50 3.12
C ILE A 319 -4.10 -26.78 4.26
N LEU A 320 -3.45 -26.67 5.43
CA LEU A 320 -3.88 -25.75 6.50
C LEU A 320 -3.88 -24.33 5.94
N ASP A 321 -5.06 -23.78 5.68
CA ASP A 321 -5.23 -22.48 5.03
C ASP A 321 -5.19 -21.34 6.08
N ARG A 322 -5.81 -21.57 7.25
CA ARG A 322 -5.97 -20.53 8.29
C ARG A 322 -6.15 -21.09 9.70
N VAL A 323 -5.70 -20.35 10.72
CA VAL A 323 -6.02 -20.56 12.15
C VAL A 323 -6.80 -19.35 12.66
N GLU A 324 -8.00 -19.54 13.22
CA GLU A 324 -8.91 -18.42 13.59
C GLU A 324 -8.90 -18.09 15.08
N GLU A 325 -8.98 -19.11 15.94
CA GLU A 325 -9.13 -18.95 17.39
C GLU A 325 -8.28 -20.00 18.11
N ILE A 326 -7.63 -19.60 19.21
CA ILE A 326 -6.97 -20.51 20.15
C ILE A 326 -7.33 -20.07 21.57
N LEU A 327 -7.96 -20.94 22.35
CA LEU A 327 -8.25 -20.66 23.75
C LEU A 327 -7.17 -21.29 24.64
N GLY A 328 -6.40 -20.44 25.31
CA GLY A 328 -5.48 -20.86 26.37
C GLY A 328 -6.18 -21.07 27.71
N TYR A 329 -5.67 -22.00 28.51
CA TYR A 329 -6.01 -22.07 29.94
C TYR A 329 -5.61 -20.74 30.65
N PRO A 330 -6.30 -20.34 31.73
CA PRO A 330 -5.82 -19.25 32.59
C PRO A 330 -4.36 -19.53 32.96
N THR A 331 -3.52 -18.50 32.85
CA THR A 331 -2.07 -18.58 33.11
C THR A 331 -1.82 -19.39 34.39
N VAL A 332 -1.28 -20.59 34.25
CA VAL A 332 -0.65 -21.24 35.38
C VAL A 332 0.63 -20.44 35.62
N ALA A 333 0.72 -19.74 36.75
CA ALA A 333 1.92 -18.99 37.06
C ALA A 333 3.12 -19.96 37.14
N VAL A 334 4.32 -19.54 36.71
CA VAL A 334 5.54 -20.35 36.82
C VAL A 334 5.71 -20.90 38.25
N ARG A 335 5.37 -20.10 39.26
CA ARG A 335 5.37 -20.52 40.67
C ARG A 335 4.41 -21.66 41.00
N GLU A 336 3.27 -21.76 40.31
CA GLU A 336 2.33 -22.88 40.47
C GLU A 336 2.81 -24.14 39.74
N LEU A 337 3.64 -24.00 38.70
CA LEU A 337 4.34 -25.11 38.04
C LEU A 337 5.52 -25.60 38.89
N GLU A 338 6.28 -24.69 39.51
CA GLU A 338 7.41 -25.01 40.40
C GLU A 338 6.96 -25.71 41.70
N ASN A 339 5.79 -25.35 42.24
CA ASN A 339 5.24 -25.93 43.46
C ASN A 339 4.43 -27.23 43.22
N ALA A 340 4.23 -27.63 41.97
CA ALA A 340 3.49 -28.84 41.63
C ALA A 340 4.36 -30.09 41.85
N SER A 341 3.78 -31.15 42.41
CA SER A 341 4.47 -32.42 42.63
C SER A 341 5.02 -32.97 41.30
N PRO A 342 6.29 -33.44 41.23
CA PRO A 342 6.92 -33.94 40.01
C PRO A 342 6.27 -35.20 39.40
N SER A 343 5.23 -35.73 40.05
CA SER A 343 4.49 -36.93 39.65
C SER A 343 3.15 -36.65 38.97
N LEU A 344 2.73 -35.39 38.80
CA LEU A 344 1.48 -35.02 38.13
C LEU A 344 1.78 -34.64 36.67
N GLU A 345 1.61 -35.61 35.78
CA GLU A 345 1.52 -35.42 34.33
C GLU A 345 0.37 -34.44 34.06
N ARG A 346 0.72 -33.16 33.85
CA ARG A 346 -0.28 -32.09 33.70
C ARG A 346 -0.60 -31.94 32.22
N ILE A 347 -1.60 -32.71 31.78
CA ILE A 347 -2.19 -32.56 30.45
C ILE A 347 -2.96 -31.24 30.43
N MET A 348 -2.57 -30.32 29.54
CA MET A 348 -3.30 -29.08 29.31
C MET A 348 -4.04 -29.15 27.98
N PRO A 349 -5.38 -29.19 27.98
CA PRO A 349 -6.14 -29.15 26.74
C PRO A 349 -6.17 -27.73 26.18
N VAL A 350 -5.90 -27.61 24.88
CA VAL A 350 -5.98 -26.35 24.12
C VAL A 350 -6.83 -26.61 22.89
N CYS A 351 -7.83 -25.76 22.67
CA CYS A 351 -8.68 -25.87 21.49
C CYS A 351 -8.24 -24.84 20.44
N ALA A 352 -8.23 -25.25 19.16
CA ALA A 352 -7.95 -24.37 18.04
C ALA A 352 -8.96 -24.58 16.91
N GLN A 353 -9.44 -23.48 16.31
CA GLN A 353 -10.22 -23.53 15.08
C GLN A 353 -9.30 -23.35 13.88
N VAL A 354 -9.41 -24.27 12.93
CA VAL A 354 -8.67 -24.22 11.67
C VAL A 354 -9.62 -24.22 10.48
N VAL A 355 -9.19 -23.57 9.41
CA VAL A 355 -9.85 -23.65 8.10
C VAL A 355 -8.95 -24.43 7.17
N VAL A 356 -9.52 -25.45 6.55
CA VAL A 356 -8.84 -26.34 5.62
C VAL A 356 -9.50 -26.23 4.26
N ARG A 357 -8.69 -26.13 3.21
CA ARG A 357 -9.16 -26.17 1.83
C ARG A 357 -8.61 -27.43 1.14
N PRO A 358 -9.47 -28.24 0.51
CA PRO A 358 -9.00 -29.38 -0.27
C PRO A 358 -8.12 -28.89 -1.42
N GLU A 359 -6.95 -29.49 -1.58
CA GLU A 359 -5.99 -29.10 -2.61
C GLU A 359 -6.55 -29.45 -3.99
N GLY A 360 -6.65 -28.47 -4.90
CA GLY A 360 -7.08 -28.67 -6.28
C GLY A 360 -8.60 -28.65 -6.53
N GLU A 361 -9.44 -28.50 -5.51
CA GLU A 361 -10.89 -28.31 -5.68
C GLU A 361 -11.32 -26.88 -5.31
N GLN A 362 -12.16 -26.27 -6.15
CA GLN A 362 -12.91 -25.05 -5.83
C GLN A 362 -14.05 -25.33 -4.83
N GLY A 363 -13.81 -26.21 -3.85
CA GLY A 363 -14.75 -26.58 -2.81
C GLY A 363 -14.84 -25.51 -1.72
N PRO A 364 -15.96 -25.46 -0.97
CA PRO A 364 -16.06 -24.58 0.19
C PRO A 364 -15.01 -24.97 1.23
N ALA A 365 -14.36 -23.97 1.81
CA ALA A 365 -13.41 -24.19 2.89
C ALA A 365 -14.13 -24.83 4.10
N GLU A 366 -13.54 -25.87 4.70
CA GLU A 366 -14.10 -26.56 5.85
C GLU A 366 -13.49 -26.02 7.14
N GLN A 367 -14.34 -25.60 8.08
CA GLN A 367 -13.91 -25.28 9.43
C GLN A 367 -13.82 -26.56 10.26
N ARG A 368 -12.69 -26.78 10.93
CA ARG A 368 -12.46 -27.91 11.84
C ARG A 368 -11.99 -27.43 13.20
N TRP A 369 -12.44 -28.10 14.25
CA TRP A 369 -11.95 -27.89 15.60
C TRP A 369 -10.88 -28.94 15.91
N LEU A 370 -9.76 -28.50 16.45
CA LEU A 370 -8.67 -29.35 16.90
C LEU A 370 -8.49 -29.18 18.40
N LEU A 371 -8.44 -30.30 19.12
CA LEU A 371 -8.15 -30.36 20.54
C LEU A 371 -6.74 -30.91 20.74
N PHE A 372 -5.87 -30.08 21.29
CA PHE A 372 -4.48 -30.39 21.59
C PHE A 372 -4.34 -30.76 23.06
N GLU A 373 -3.62 -31.83 23.34
CA GLU A 373 -3.17 -32.17 24.68
C GLU A 373 -1.69 -31.81 24.79
N LEU A 374 -1.35 -30.94 25.73
CA LEU A 374 0.04 -30.53 25.96
C LEU A 374 0.60 -31.19 27.22
N ASP A 375 1.81 -31.74 27.11
CA ASP A 375 2.60 -32.19 28.24
C ASP A 375 3.60 -31.11 28.67
N HIS A 376 3.75 -30.94 29.98
CA HIS A 376 4.75 -30.07 30.57
C HIS A 376 6.02 -30.83 30.92
N GLN A 377 7.16 -30.34 30.43
CA GLN A 377 8.48 -30.79 30.86
C GLN A 377 9.07 -29.73 31.82
N PRO A 378 9.37 -30.11 33.07
CA PRO A 378 10.05 -29.21 34.00
C PRO A 378 11.50 -28.95 33.56
N PRO A 379 12.11 -27.84 34.02
CA PRO A 379 13.49 -27.51 33.72
C PRO A 379 14.41 -28.62 34.25
N LEU A 380 15.38 -29.01 33.44
CA LEU A 380 16.48 -29.86 33.89
C LEU A 380 17.61 -28.98 34.42
N ALA A 381 18.31 -29.46 35.45
CA ALA A 381 19.48 -28.78 35.99
C ALA A 381 20.72 -28.97 35.08
N GLU A 382 20.89 -30.16 34.49
CA GLU A 382 22.03 -30.49 33.65
C GLU A 382 21.65 -31.37 32.43
N PRO A 383 21.80 -30.87 31.19
CA PRO A 383 22.03 -29.46 30.85
C PRO A 383 20.85 -28.60 31.29
N ALA A 384 21.11 -27.34 31.66
CA ALA A 384 20.07 -26.41 32.05
C ALA A 384 19.05 -26.22 30.91
N THR A 385 17.78 -26.58 31.12
CA THR A 385 16.70 -26.34 30.15
C THR A 385 15.60 -25.49 30.77
N PRO A 386 14.93 -24.61 30.02
CA PRO A 386 13.74 -23.92 30.52
C PRO A 386 12.58 -24.90 30.69
N HIS A 387 11.49 -24.43 31.33
CA HIS A 387 10.19 -25.10 31.22
C HIS A 387 9.80 -25.21 29.74
N ARG A 388 9.25 -26.36 29.36
CA ARG A 388 8.80 -26.60 27.97
C ARG A 388 7.42 -27.22 27.97
N LEU A 389 6.67 -26.92 26.94
CA LEU A 389 5.40 -27.54 26.61
C LEU A 389 5.54 -28.24 25.26
N PHE A 390 4.97 -29.42 25.15
CA PHE A 390 4.99 -30.19 23.92
C PHE A 390 3.59 -30.68 23.59
N VAL A 391 3.26 -30.70 22.31
CA VAL A 391 2.04 -31.36 21.84
C VAL A 391 2.22 -32.86 21.99
N ARG A 392 1.46 -33.47 22.90
CA ARG A 392 1.39 -34.91 23.10
C ARG A 392 0.45 -35.55 22.08
N ASN A 393 -0.70 -34.92 21.87
CA ASN A 393 -1.80 -35.49 21.10
C ASN A 393 -2.61 -34.38 20.42
N VAL A 394 -3.22 -34.72 19.30
CA VAL A 394 -4.13 -33.83 18.55
C VAL A 394 -5.35 -34.63 18.13
N LEU A 395 -6.52 -34.17 18.56
CA LEU A 395 -7.80 -34.77 18.27
C LEU A 395 -8.59 -33.85 17.35
N SER A 396 -9.01 -34.34 16.19
CA SER A 396 -9.93 -33.60 15.31
C SER A 396 -11.36 -33.81 15.79
N ILE A 397 -12.07 -32.71 15.98
CA ILE A 397 -13.50 -32.71 16.32
C ILE A 397 -14.24 -32.25 15.06
N PRO A 398 -15.02 -33.14 14.41
CA PRO A 398 -15.77 -32.77 13.22
C PRO A 398 -16.76 -31.68 13.56
N ALA A 399 -16.94 -30.72 12.64
CA ALA A 399 -18.01 -29.75 12.75
C ALA A 399 -19.36 -30.50 12.78
N SER A 400 -20.17 -30.27 13.81
CA SER A 400 -21.48 -30.90 13.91
C SER A 400 -22.39 -30.29 12.84
N PRO A 401 -22.92 -31.07 11.89
CA PRO A 401 -23.73 -30.52 10.80
C PRO A 401 -24.97 -29.83 11.36
N GLY A 402 -25.04 -28.51 11.21
CA GLY A 402 -26.14 -27.66 11.70
C GLY A 402 -25.84 -26.80 12.93
N VAL A 403 -24.66 -26.92 13.56
CA VAL A 403 -24.23 -26.04 14.65
C VAL A 403 -23.18 -25.05 14.14
N VAL A 404 -23.65 -23.92 13.61
CA VAL A 404 -22.78 -22.78 13.32
C VAL A 404 -22.45 -22.09 14.65
N GLY A 405 -21.17 -21.95 14.99
CA GLY A 405 -20.73 -21.14 16.13
C GLY A 405 -20.48 -21.86 17.46
N LEU A 406 -19.97 -23.10 17.44
CA LEU A 406 -19.36 -23.66 18.65
C LEU A 406 -18.15 -22.82 19.05
N SER A 407 -18.03 -22.50 20.33
CA SER A 407 -16.85 -21.83 20.91
C SER A 407 -15.86 -22.85 21.48
N CYS A 408 -14.59 -22.46 21.61
CA CYS A 408 -13.59 -23.27 22.30
C CYS A 408 -14.07 -23.76 23.68
N ARG A 409 -14.79 -22.93 24.44
CA ARG A 409 -15.35 -23.32 25.74
C ARG A 409 -16.31 -24.49 25.63
N GLN A 410 -17.24 -24.43 24.67
CA GLN A 410 -18.21 -25.52 24.46
C GLN A 410 -17.51 -26.82 24.03
N ILE A 411 -16.45 -26.72 23.22
CA ILE A 411 -15.64 -27.88 22.82
C ILE A 411 -14.88 -28.47 24.02
N LEU A 412 -14.37 -27.62 24.91
CA LEU A 412 -13.65 -28.04 26.12
C LEU A 412 -14.59 -28.45 27.28
N GLY A 413 -15.91 -28.27 27.13
CA GLY A 413 -16.88 -28.53 28.21
C GLY A 413 -16.78 -27.54 29.38
N LEU A 414 -16.36 -26.30 29.12
CA LEU A 414 -16.11 -25.23 30.10
C LEU A 414 -17.18 -24.13 30.14
#